data_AF-A0A7S0ISG4-F1
#
_entry.id   AF-A0A7S0ISG4-F1
#
_cell.length_a   1.000
_cell.length_b   1.000
_cell.length_c   1.000
_cell.angle_alpha   90.00
_cell.angle_beta   90.00
_cell.angle_gamma   90.00
#
_symmetry.space_group_name_H-M   'P 1'
#
loop_
_entity.id
_entity.type
_entity.pdbx_description
1 polymer ?
#
loop_
_entity_poly.entity_id
_entity_poly.type
_entity_poly.pdbx_seq_one_letter_code
_entity_poly.pdbx_strand_id
1 'polypeptide(L)'
;VPDFTPEEIMAINLKCVQPCYPNDLATNDDATWHDETKPACRNIYFTPLVHSLYAVHLRRWLRVFERSSLLLLRFDDLVLQPLKALRDVCNFLGVEHLHPQFKVEVGRTNFTTMERLLASGTTDHWLLARLHAFFVPHNAALERMFPGTSFW
;
A
#
# COMPACT_ATOMS: atom_id res chain seq x y z
N VAL A 1 25.26 -10.48 -14.78
CA VAL A 1 23.92 -9.83 -14.78
C VAL A 1 24.21 -8.35 -14.64
N PRO A 2 23.58 -7.43 -15.39
CA PRO A 2 23.88 -6.00 -15.25
C PRO A 2 23.53 -5.57 -13.83
N ASP A 3 24.49 -4.97 -13.13
CA ASP A 3 24.28 -4.38 -11.80
C ASP A 3 23.52 -3.06 -11.98
N PHE A 4 22.19 -3.14 -11.97
CA PHE A 4 21.35 -1.95 -11.92
C PHE A 4 21.44 -1.32 -10.54
N THR A 5 21.56 0.01 -10.46
CA THR A 5 21.44 0.71 -9.18
C THR A 5 19.99 0.66 -8.67
N PRO A 6 19.75 0.81 -7.35
CA PRO A 6 18.39 0.92 -6.81
C PRO A 6 17.56 2.01 -7.49
N GLU A 7 18.17 3.13 -7.87
CA GLU A 7 17.53 4.23 -8.59
C GLU A 7 17.16 3.85 -10.02
N GLU A 8 17.99 3.05 -10.70
CA GLU A 8 17.69 2.53 -12.03
C GLU A 8 16.57 1.50 -11.99
N ILE A 9 16.56 0.60 -11.01
CA ILE A 9 15.45 -0.33 -10.76
C ILE A 9 14.17 0.44 -10.45
N MET A 10 14.24 1.46 -9.60
CA MET A 10 13.13 2.34 -9.28
C MET A 10 12.63 3.05 -10.54
N ALA A 11 13.52 3.66 -11.32
CA ALA A 11 13.16 4.37 -12.55
C ALA A 11 12.56 3.44 -13.62
N ILE A 12 13.05 2.20 -13.73
CA ILE A 12 12.49 1.18 -14.62
C ILE A 12 11.09 0.77 -14.15
N ASN A 13 10.91 0.52 -12.85
CA ASN A 13 9.60 0.19 -12.27
C ASN A 13 8.59 1.34 -12.43
N LEU A 14 9.02 2.58 -12.17
CA LEU A 14 8.21 3.78 -12.38
C LEU A 14 7.85 4.03 -13.85
N LYS A 15 8.70 3.61 -14.80
CA LYS A 15 8.40 3.70 -16.24
C LYS A 15 7.44 2.60 -16.69
N CYS A 16 7.54 1.39 -16.12
CA CYS A 16 6.65 0.27 -16.43
C CYS A 16 5.26 0.42 -15.79
N VAL A 17 5.12 1.21 -14.72
CA VAL A 17 3.86 1.48 -14.04
C VAL A 17 3.38 2.89 -14.36
N GLN A 18 2.43 3.02 -15.28
CA GLN A 18 1.75 4.29 -15.52
C GLN A 18 0.51 4.38 -14.62
N PRO A 19 0.28 5.52 -13.94
CA PRO A 19 -0.91 5.70 -13.11
C PRO A 19 -2.17 5.78 -13.99
N CYS A 20 -2.95 4.70 -14.02
CA CYS A 20 -4.25 4.66 -14.67
C CYS A 20 -5.36 5.00 -13.66
N TYR A 21 -5.52 6.29 -13.32
CA TYR A 21 -6.66 6.77 -12.54
C TYR A 21 -7.61 7.55 -13.45
N PRO A 22 -8.57 6.89 -14.13
CA PRO A 22 -9.69 7.64 -14.65
C PRO A 22 -10.46 8.21 -13.46
N ASN A 23 -10.98 9.43 -13.64
CA ASN A 23 -12.05 9.94 -12.80
C ASN A 23 -13.17 8.89 -12.79
N ASP A 24 -13.71 8.67 -11.61
CA ASP A 24 -14.79 7.74 -11.32
C ASP A 24 -14.50 6.24 -11.39
N LEU A 25 -15.18 5.59 -10.46
CA LEU A 25 -15.28 4.17 -10.26
C LEU A 25 -15.66 3.51 -11.60
N ALA A 26 -14.75 2.68 -12.12
CA ALA A 26 -14.90 1.91 -13.36
C ALA A 26 -14.85 2.72 -14.67
N THR A 27 -13.92 2.34 -15.57
CA THR A 27 -14.19 2.10 -17.02
C THR A 27 -12.95 1.90 -17.90
N ASN A 28 -11.70 2.00 -17.43
CA ASN A 28 -10.56 1.57 -18.27
C ASN A 28 -10.22 0.10 -18.00
N ASP A 29 -11.06 -0.80 -18.51
CA ASP A 29 -10.94 -2.25 -18.36
C ASP A 29 -9.84 -2.89 -19.23
N ASP A 30 -9.30 -2.17 -20.23
CA ASP A 30 -8.28 -2.71 -21.17
C ASP A 30 -6.88 -2.10 -21.02
N ALA A 31 -6.64 -1.26 -20.01
CA ALA A 31 -5.29 -0.80 -19.73
C ALA A 31 -4.49 -1.94 -19.10
N THR A 32 -3.77 -2.71 -19.92
CA THR A 32 -2.68 -3.57 -19.44
C THR A 32 -1.75 -2.71 -18.61
N TRP A 33 -1.80 -2.90 -17.29
CA TRP A 33 -1.11 -2.18 -16.21
C TRP A 33 0.42 -2.17 -16.32
N HIS A 34 0.91 -2.91 -17.30
CA HIS A 34 2.30 -3.14 -17.64
C HIS A 34 2.32 -3.65 -19.08
N ASP A 35 3.33 -3.23 -19.82
CA ASP A 35 3.51 -3.65 -21.20
C ASP A 35 4.23 -5.01 -21.21
N GLU A 36 3.48 -6.10 -21.27
CA GLU A 36 4.02 -7.48 -21.30
C GLU A 36 4.92 -7.75 -22.51
N THR A 37 4.82 -6.91 -23.56
CA THR A 37 5.70 -6.98 -24.73
C THR A 37 7.12 -6.52 -24.40
N LYS A 38 7.31 -5.74 -23.33
CA LYS A 38 8.63 -5.29 -22.86
C LYS A 38 9.23 -6.28 -21.86
N PRO A 39 10.39 -6.90 -22.16
CA PRO A 39 11.06 -7.85 -21.26
C PRO A 39 11.36 -7.27 -19.88
N ALA A 40 11.68 -5.97 -19.80
CA ALA A 40 11.92 -5.27 -18.54
C ALA A 40 10.68 -5.18 -17.63
N CYS A 41 9.47 -5.33 -18.18
CA CYS A 41 8.23 -5.25 -17.43
C CYS A 41 7.65 -6.64 -17.04
N ARG A 42 8.27 -7.76 -17.46
CA ARG A 42 7.73 -9.13 -17.23
C ARG A 42 7.76 -9.60 -15.77
N ASN A 43 8.56 -8.96 -14.91
CA ASN A 43 8.70 -9.32 -13.49
C ASN A 43 8.30 -8.18 -12.52
N ILE A 44 7.64 -7.14 -13.00
CA ILE A 44 7.31 -5.97 -12.15
C ILE A 44 6.40 -6.34 -10.98
N TYR A 45 5.63 -7.43 -11.13
CA TYR A 45 4.75 -7.95 -10.09
C TYR A 45 5.50 -8.30 -8.80
N PHE A 46 6.79 -8.60 -8.86
CA PHE A 46 7.58 -8.94 -7.67
C PHE A 46 8.27 -7.73 -7.03
N THR A 47 8.01 -6.52 -7.55
CA THR A 47 8.69 -5.32 -7.06
C THR A 47 7.93 -4.73 -5.86
N PRO A 48 8.64 -4.34 -4.78
CA PRO A 48 8.00 -3.71 -3.62
C PRO A 48 7.13 -2.50 -4.00
N LEU A 49 7.56 -1.71 -4.99
CA LEU A 49 6.80 -0.56 -5.49
C LEU A 49 5.42 -0.93 -6.00
N VAL A 50 5.32 -1.98 -6.83
CA VAL A 50 4.03 -2.42 -7.37
C VAL A 50 3.13 -2.96 -6.28
N HIS A 51 3.68 -3.72 -5.32
CA HIS A 51 2.92 -4.22 -4.17
C HIS A 51 2.36 -3.09 -3.29
N SER A 52 3.05 -1.96 -3.20
CA SER A 52 2.58 -0.78 -2.46
C SER A 52 1.46 0.02 -3.15
N LEU A 53 1.04 -0.33 -4.37
CA LEU A 53 -0.05 0.35 -5.08
C LEU A 53 -1.42 -0.20 -4.64
N TYR A 54 -1.75 -0.05 -3.36
CA TYR A 54 -2.92 -0.71 -2.75
C TYR A 54 -4.24 -0.43 -3.48
N ALA A 55 -4.50 0.82 -3.87
CA ALA A 55 -5.70 1.20 -4.61
C ALA A 55 -5.85 0.42 -5.94
N VAL A 56 -4.72 0.14 -6.62
CA VAL A 56 -4.72 -0.63 -7.88
C VAL A 56 -5.17 -2.06 -7.61
N HIS A 57 -4.61 -2.70 -6.60
CA HIS A 57 -4.93 -4.09 -6.26
C HIS A 57 -6.38 -4.22 -5.75
N LEU A 58 -6.83 -3.29 -4.90
CA LEU A 58 -8.18 -3.31 -4.32
C LEU A 58 -9.29 -3.13 -5.35
N ARG A 59 -9.04 -2.46 -6.49
CA ARG A 59 -10.03 -2.38 -7.58
C ARG A 59 -10.47 -3.76 -8.06
N ARG A 60 -9.55 -4.73 -8.15
CA ARG A 60 -9.90 -6.09 -8.58
C ARG A 60 -10.80 -6.79 -7.55
N TRP A 61 -10.55 -6.57 -6.26
CA TRP A 61 -11.39 -7.10 -5.18
C TRP A 61 -12.77 -6.45 -5.17
N LEU A 62 -12.85 -5.13 -5.31
CA LEU A 62 -14.11 -4.37 -5.32
C LEU A 62 -15.00 -4.63 -6.54
N ARG A 63 -14.51 -5.33 -7.57
CA ARG A 63 -15.33 -5.84 -8.68
C ARG A 63 -16.18 -7.04 -8.27
N VAL A 64 -15.77 -7.77 -7.24
CA VAL A 64 -16.38 -9.04 -6.82
C VAL A 64 -17.03 -8.91 -5.45
N PHE A 65 -16.40 -8.19 -4.54
CA PHE A 65 -16.87 -7.98 -3.18
C PHE A 65 -17.40 -6.58 -2.99
N GLU A 66 -18.51 -6.45 -2.27
CA GLU A 66 -18.98 -5.14 -1.84
C GLU A 66 -17.94 -4.48 -0.93
N ARG A 67 -17.83 -3.15 -1.02
CA ARG A 67 -16.92 -2.37 -0.18
C ARG A 67 -17.14 -2.62 1.32
N SER A 68 -18.40 -2.79 1.74
CA SER A 68 -18.79 -3.11 3.12
C SER A 68 -18.17 -4.41 3.65
N SER A 69 -17.80 -5.34 2.75
CA SER A 69 -17.19 -6.63 3.07
C SER A 69 -15.66 -6.57 3.16
N LEU A 70 -15.06 -5.38 3.13
CA LEU A 70 -13.63 -5.16 3.27
C LEU A 70 -13.34 -4.17 4.39
N LEU A 71 -12.45 -4.55 5.31
CA LEU A 71 -11.88 -3.66 6.32
C LEU A 71 -10.43 -3.34 5.93
N LEU A 72 -10.09 -2.06 5.89
CA LEU A 72 -8.73 -1.61 5.69
C LEU A 72 -8.16 -1.12 7.01
N LEU A 73 -7.07 -1.76 7.45
CA LEU A 73 -6.38 -1.45 8.69
C LEU A 73 -4.99 -0.91 8.38
N ARG A 74 -4.59 0.15 9.06
CA ARG A 74 -3.22 0.65 8.99
C ARG A 74 -2.36 -0.08 10.00
N PHE A 75 -1.21 -0.56 9.55
CA PHE A 75 -0.24 -1.21 10.43
C PHE A 75 0.21 -0.29 11.57
N ASP A 76 0.40 0.99 11.30
CA ASP A 76 0.76 1.97 12.33
C ASP A 76 -0.32 2.11 13.41
N ASP A 77 -1.61 2.03 13.06
CA ASP A 77 -2.68 2.04 14.06
C ASP A 77 -2.70 0.75 14.88
N LEU A 78 -2.37 -0.39 14.27
CA LEU A 78 -2.20 -1.65 14.99
C LEU A 78 -1.02 -1.59 15.98
N VAL A 79 0.08 -0.95 15.61
CA VAL A 79 1.27 -0.81 16.48
C VAL A 79 1.05 0.23 17.58
N LEU A 80 0.51 1.39 17.23
CA LEU A 80 0.37 2.55 18.13
C LEU A 80 -0.91 2.46 18.99
N GLN A 81 -1.99 1.90 18.46
CA GLN A 81 -3.32 1.84 19.08
C GLN A 81 -3.96 0.44 18.90
N PRO A 82 -3.29 -0.65 19.32
CA PRO A 82 -3.73 -2.03 19.04
C PRO A 82 -5.15 -2.33 19.51
N LEU A 83 -5.56 -1.83 20.69
CA LEU A 83 -6.90 -2.05 21.22
C LEU A 83 -7.99 -1.39 20.38
N LYS A 84 -7.69 -0.24 19.76
CA LYS A 84 -8.61 0.44 18.85
C LYS A 84 -8.73 -0.36 17.55
N ALA A 85 -7.60 -0.70 16.93
CA ALA A 85 -7.59 -1.50 15.71
C ALA A 85 -8.30 -2.85 15.87
N LEU A 86 -8.10 -3.53 17.01
CA LEU A 86 -8.79 -4.79 17.31
C LEU A 86 -10.30 -4.61 17.52
N ARG A 87 -10.73 -3.49 18.11
CA ARG A 87 -12.16 -3.17 18.22
C ARG A 87 -12.79 -2.98 16.84
N ASP A 88 -12.09 -2.30 15.93
CA ASP A 88 -12.55 -2.11 14.56
C ASP A 88 -12.67 -3.45 13.83
N VAL A 89 -11.73 -4.39 14.06
CA VAL A 89 -11.82 -5.78 13.58
C VAL A 89 -13.03 -6.51 14.17
N CYS A 90 -13.23 -6.46 15.49
CA CYS A 90 -14.37 -7.10 16.15
C CYS A 90 -15.71 -6.58 15.61
N ASN A 91 -15.84 -5.26 15.49
CA ASN A 91 -17.04 -4.61 14.95
C ASN A 91 -17.32 -5.05 13.51
N PHE A 92 -16.28 -5.11 12.68
CA PHE A 92 -16.39 -5.56 11.29
C PHE A 92 -16.79 -7.04 11.17
N LEU A 93 -16.27 -7.90 12.06
CA LEU A 93 -16.60 -9.32 12.10
C LEU A 93 -17.92 -9.64 12.82
N GLY A 94 -18.55 -8.65 13.48
CA GLY A 94 -19.75 -8.86 14.29
C GLY A 94 -19.49 -9.64 15.59
N VAL A 95 -18.28 -9.54 16.14
CA VAL A 95 -17.89 -10.21 17.39
C VAL A 95 -17.90 -9.20 18.54
N GLU A 96 -18.56 -9.53 19.65
CA GLU A 96 -18.69 -8.61 20.78
C GLU A 96 -17.38 -8.40 21.55
N HIS A 97 -16.64 -9.49 21.81
CA HIS A 97 -15.45 -9.47 22.66
C HIS A 97 -14.34 -10.38 22.11
N LEU A 98 -13.10 -9.94 22.28
CA LEU A 98 -11.94 -10.81 22.09
C LEU A 98 -11.94 -11.92 23.15
N HIS A 99 -11.29 -13.04 22.84
CA HIS A 99 -11.12 -14.13 23.80
C HIS A 99 -10.52 -13.59 25.12
N PRO A 100 -11.02 -13.98 26.31
CA PRO A 100 -10.57 -13.41 27.59
C PRO A 100 -9.07 -13.56 27.88
N GLN A 101 -8.41 -14.54 27.26
CA GLN A 101 -6.96 -14.77 27.39
C GLN A 101 -6.13 -14.04 26.34
N PHE A 102 -6.76 -13.30 25.42
CA PHE A 102 -6.06 -12.55 24.39
C PHE A 102 -5.30 -11.39 25.04
N LYS A 103 -3.96 -11.44 24.96
CA LYS A 103 -3.09 -10.40 25.51
C LYS A 103 -2.58 -9.53 24.38
N VAL A 104 -2.77 -8.22 24.53
CA VAL A 104 -2.17 -7.22 23.67
C VAL A 104 -0.82 -6.84 24.26
N GLU A 105 0.25 -7.19 23.56
CA GLU A 105 1.59 -6.68 23.88
C GLU A 105 1.73 -5.27 23.31
N VAL A 106 1.63 -4.28 24.19
CA VAL A 106 1.94 -2.89 23.84
C VAL A 106 3.44 -2.67 24.05
N GLY A 107 4.12 -2.04 23.08
CA GLY A 107 5.50 -1.59 23.26
C GLY A 107 6.55 -2.25 22.35
N ARG A 108 6.17 -2.89 21.25
CA ARG A 108 7.14 -3.15 20.18
C ARG A 108 7.40 -1.87 19.40
N THR A 109 8.65 -1.41 19.41
CA THR A 109 9.08 -0.27 18.60
C THR A 109 8.87 -0.57 17.13
N ASN A 110 8.30 0.37 16.38
CA ASN A 110 8.26 0.26 14.93
C ASN A 110 9.71 0.22 14.40
N PHE A 111 10.11 -0.89 13.78
CA PHE A 111 11.47 -1.06 13.26
C PHE A 111 11.70 -0.34 11.94
N THR A 112 10.62 0.10 11.29
CA THR A 112 10.59 0.75 9.97
C THR A 112 10.23 2.23 10.10
N THR A 113 11.03 3.00 10.83
CA THR A 113 10.88 4.47 10.87
C THR A 113 11.69 5.13 9.75
N MET A 114 11.24 6.30 9.30
CA MET A 114 11.96 7.08 8.28
C MET A 114 13.36 7.48 8.74
N GLU A 115 13.54 7.80 10.02
CA GLU A 115 14.84 8.08 10.62
C GLU A 115 15.81 6.89 10.50
N ARG A 116 15.36 5.67 10.81
CA ARG A 116 16.20 4.47 10.69
C ARG A 116 16.52 4.13 9.24
N LEU A 117 15.56 4.35 8.34
CA LEU A 117 15.77 4.14 6.92
C LEU A 117 16.82 5.10 6.37
N LEU A 118 16.75 6.38 6.73
CA LEU A 118 17.78 7.38 6.40
C LEU A 118 19.14 7.03 7.01
N ALA A 119 19.15 6.63 8.29
CA ALA A 119 20.38 6.24 9.00
C ALA A 119 21.06 5.00 8.39
N SER A 120 20.32 4.15 7.67
CA SER A 120 20.90 2.97 7.01
C SER A 120 21.82 3.31 5.82
N GLY A 121 21.73 4.53 5.28
CA GLY A 121 22.46 4.95 4.08
C GLY A 121 21.92 4.34 2.77
N THR A 122 20.90 3.48 2.85
CA THR A 122 20.27 2.83 1.69
C THR A 122 19.32 3.75 0.92
N THR A 123 18.99 4.92 1.47
CA THR A 123 18.16 5.95 0.84
C THR A 123 18.62 7.33 1.32
N ASP A 124 18.24 8.36 0.59
CA ASP A 124 18.38 9.75 1.01
C ASP A 124 17.03 10.48 1.06
N HIS A 125 17.05 11.73 1.53
CA HIS A 125 15.87 12.58 1.63
C HIS A 125 15.24 12.89 0.26
N TRP A 126 16.05 13.00 -0.80
CA TRP A 126 15.57 13.33 -2.13
C TRP A 126 14.78 12.15 -2.72
N LEU A 127 15.32 10.94 -2.60
CA LEU A 127 14.67 9.71 -3.05
C LEU A 127 13.39 9.45 -2.27
N LEU A 128 13.37 9.69 -0.95
CA LEU A 128 12.16 9.60 -0.14
C LEU A 128 11.10 10.62 -0.54
N ALA A 129 11.48 11.88 -0.76
CA ALA A 129 10.55 12.90 -1.23
C ALA A 129 9.95 12.53 -2.59
N ARG A 130 10.78 11.97 -3.49
CA ARG A 130 10.34 11.51 -4.81
C ARG A 130 9.41 10.30 -4.70
N LEU A 131 9.71 9.33 -3.85
CA LEU A 131 8.84 8.19 -3.54
C LEU A 131 7.50 8.65 -2.97
N HIS A 132 7.53 9.55 -2.00
CA HIS A 132 6.32 10.12 -1.40
C HIS A 132 5.46 10.80 -2.47
N ALA A 133 6.04 11.70 -3.27
CA ALA A 133 5.35 12.38 -4.36
C ALA A 133 4.75 11.40 -5.38
N PHE A 134 5.45 10.30 -5.67
CA PHE A 134 4.92 9.24 -6.54
C PHE A 134 3.66 8.59 -5.95
N PHE A 135 3.63 8.29 -4.65
CA PHE A 135 2.49 7.62 -4.01
C PHE A 135 1.30 8.54 -3.70
N VAL A 136 1.46 9.87 -3.63
CA VAL A 136 0.37 10.83 -3.36
C VAL A 136 -0.94 10.54 -4.15
N PRO A 137 -0.93 10.41 -5.50
CA PRO A 137 -2.18 10.13 -6.22
C PRO A 137 -2.74 8.73 -5.95
N HIS A 138 -1.90 7.74 -5.62
CA HIS A 138 -2.32 6.37 -5.31
C HIS A 138 -2.99 6.31 -3.93
N ASN A 139 -2.44 7.07 -2.99
CA ASN A 139 -2.94 7.27 -1.64
C ASN A 139 -4.29 7.98 -1.64
N ALA A 140 -4.44 9.06 -2.41
CA ALA A 140 -5.71 9.74 -2.60
C ALA A 140 -6.77 8.85 -3.28
N ALA A 141 -6.36 7.94 -4.17
CA ALA A 141 -7.28 6.97 -4.75
C ALA A 141 -7.76 5.93 -3.72
N LEU A 142 -6.88 5.51 -2.80
CA LEU A 142 -7.22 4.60 -1.70
C LEU A 142 -8.22 5.24 -0.74
N GLU A 143 -8.01 6.50 -0.36
CA GLU A 143 -8.93 7.29 0.47
C GLU A 143 -10.32 7.40 -0.13
N ARG A 144 -10.41 7.62 -1.46
CA ARG A 144 -11.71 7.64 -2.15
C ARG A 144 -12.43 6.29 -2.11
N MET A 145 -11.69 5.18 -2.13
CA MET A 145 -12.28 3.83 -2.01
C MET A 145 -12.69 3.51 -0.55
N PHE A 146 -12.04 4.12 0.43
CA PHE A 146 -12.25 3.88 1.86
C PHE A 146 -12.43 5.24 2.60
N PRO A 147 -13.53 5.96 2.35
CA PRO A 147 -13.75 7.28 2.94
C PRO A 147 -13.90 7.19 4.47
N GLY A 148 -13.42 8.21 5.18
CA GLY A 148 -13.43 8.27 6.64
C GLY A 148 -12.24 7.56 7.31
N THR A 149 -11.37 6.93 6.53
CA THR A 149 -10.09 6.41 7.01
C THR A 149 -8.97 7.37 6.55
N SER A 150 -8.27 8.01 7.49
CA SER A 150 -7.08 8.82 7.19
C SER A 150 -5.87 7.91 7.13
N PHE A 151 -5.18 7.86 5.99
CA PHE A 151 -4.06 6.94 5.81
C PHE A 151 -2.69 7.59 6.03
N TRP A 152 -2.63 8.92 6.18
CA TRP A 152 -1.40 9.73 6.27
C TRP A 152 -1.51 10.76 7.39
#